data_AF-A0A2E8JSH1-F1
#
_entry.id   AF-A0A2E8JSH1-F1
#
_cell.length_a   1.000
_cell.length_b   1.000
_cell.length_c   1.000
_cell.angle_alpha   90.00
_cell.angle_beta   90.00
_cell.angle_gamma   90.00
#
_symmetry.space_group_name_H-M   'P 1'
#
loop_
_entity.id
_entity.type
_entity.pdbx_description
1 polymer ?
#
loop_
_entity_poly.entity_id
_entity_poly.type
_entity_poly.pdbx_seq_one_letter_code
_entity_poly.pdbx_strand_id
1 'polypeptide(L)'
;MRSAGKNAFTLFEIMVIIAVIGILAAIATFGFDRIQADARDQQRNVATATLAEALENYYDQNGEYPSCSMLTGSADDVGELLDVNLDVLQLPKSQNDNAIICSDITNSTDDDVIAYVGDDSAQCSTGSACITYTLKYVEESSGEVKELDSRRTAVVPSAPAGPSIATTATLSGANAIGTVTATSCSNNATIQYRIDTRVNGGAWQTGAWGSALSRSVAANQGSQYEFRTLTRCALLDGTTGSPTTGAVDDVVRPIDRPIAPVVTKSASEARGSADTVVWSWNAPCPTGTTPAYSTAYYRDDSSGWRSWASKGTATSQSQPTSAQGYRYAVKTKVTCKTAYATSEESPESNVVTYIRDIAAPIAPAGFHLERKNYAYGSYTSQYGMVYWDTMPTCASGLSRTFIMQTAYKFDYSGSQVTSIMGADNIFTGGTDYNSQVSQWKTKWNSSLLSNYRYSYNDENVGSRANPATDYGGGAHLSLVNTHEWLNWIPTASNRAWLVNTGGNTNGNAYVKEYRAYVRYACTNQTTGRFTVGEPGMSNYATF
;
A
#
# COMPACT_ATOMS: atom_id res chain seq x y z
N MET A 1 129.98 23.29 51.58
CA MET A 1 129.61 22.09 50.78
C MET A 1 129.39 20.92 51.73
N ARG A 2 128.21 20.26 51.62
CA ARG A 2 127.81 18.89 52.05
C ARG A 2 127.89 18.55 53.56
N SER A 3 126.97 17.79 54.17
CA SER A 3 125.95 16.84 53.66
C SER A 3 124.82 16.69 54.70
N ALA A 4 123.55 16.82 54.29
CA ALA A 4 122.40 16.48 55.11
C ALA A 4 122.28 14.94 55.24
N GLY A 5 122.21 14.43 56.46
CA GLY A 5 122.02 13.00 56.75
C GLY A 5 120.64 12.54 56.29
N LYS A 6 120.61 11.71 55.24
CA LYS A 6 119.40 11.01 54.81
C LYS A 6 119.17 9.84 55.74
N ASN A 7 118.17 9.94 56.62
CA ASN A 7 117.64 8.81 57.37
C ASN A 7 117.00 7.85 56.36
N ALA A 8 117.65 6.71 56.11
CA ALA A 8 117.15 5.66 55.23
C ALA A 8 116.09 4.85 55.98
N PHE A 9 114.87 4.78 55.43
CA PHE A 9 113.80 3.90 55.90
C PHE A 9 114.21 2.43 55.74
N THR A 10 113.86 1.60 56.72
CA THR A 10 114.15 0.15 56.66
C THR A 10 113.11 -0.58 55.82
N LEU A 11 113.53 -1.62 55.10
CA LEU A 11 112.64 -2.41 54.24
C LEU A 11 111.53 -3.12 55.04
N PHE A 12 111.81 -3.48 56.30
CA PHE A 12 110.83 -4.08 57.21
C PHE A 12 109.69 -3.12 57.57
N GLU A 13 110.00 -1.84 57.78
CA GLU A 13 109.02 -0.82 58.15
C GLU A 13 108.03 -0.56 57.02
N ILE A 14 108.50 -0.57 55.76
CA ILE A 14 107.62 -0.51 54.59
C ILE A 14 106.79 -1.81 54.45
N MET A 15 107.36 -2.99 54.74
CA MET A 15 106.61 -4.27 54.67
C MET A 15 105.46 -4.35 55.69
N VAL A 16 105.66 -3.86 56.91
CA VAL A 16 104.60 -3.84 57.93
C VAL A 16 103.50 -2.85 57.53
N ILE A 17 103.86 -1.68 57.00
CA ILE A 17 102.89 -0.66 56.58
C ILE A 17 102.00 -1.19 55.45
N ILE A 18 102.57 -1.80 54.41
CA ILE A 18 101.75 -2.36 53.32
C ILE A 18 100.87 -3.53 53.80
N ALA A 19 101.32 -4.32 54.77
CA ALA A 19 100.51 -5.39 55.36
C ALA A 19 99.31 -4.83 56.14
N VAL A 20 99.51 -3.78 56.95
CA VAL A 20 98.42 -3.11 57.69
C VAL A 20 97.44 -2.43 56.74
N ILE A 21 97.93 -1.72 55.71
CA ILE A 21 97.06 -1.12 54.67
C ILE A 21 96.26 -2.22 53.95
N GLY A 22 96.87 -3.36 53.65
CA GLY A 22 96.18 -4.50 53.02
C GLY A 22 95.04 -5.06 53.87
N ILE A 23 95.25 -5.19 55.19
CA ILE A 23 94.19 -5.65 56.12
C ILE A 23 93.07 -4.61 56.23
N LEU A 24 93.41 -3.34 56.39
CA LEU A 24 92.41 -2.26 56.48
C LEU A 24 91.61 -2.13 55.18
N ALA A 25 92.25 -2.24 54.03
CA ALA A 25 91.58 -2.22 52.73
C ALA A 25 90.60 -3.40 52.56
N ALA A 26 91.00 -4.61 52.98
CA ALA A 26 90.15 -5.80 52.89
C ALA A 26 88.91 -5.73 53.81
N ILE A 27 89.02 -5.09 54.99
CA ILE A 27 87.87 -4.91 55.90
C ILE A 27 86.94 -3.79 55.39
N ALA A 28 87.50 -2.71 54.85
CA ALA A 28 86.72 -1.58 54.34
C ALA A 28 85.82 -1.95 53.15
N THR A 29 86.24 -2.88 52.29
CA THR A 29 85.47 -3.29 51.12
C THR A 29 84.14 -3.97 51.45
N PHE A 30 84.06 -4.78 52.52
CA PHE A 30 82.82 -5.52 52.83
C PHE A 30 81.72 -4.66 53.48
N GLY A 31 82.05 -3.48 54.02
CA GLY A 31 81.06 -2.58 54.63
C GLY A 31 80.56 -1.47 53.70
N PHE A 32 81.37 -1.07 52.71
CA PHE A 32 81.10 0.09 51.87
C PHE A 32 79.92 -0.13 50.91
N ASP A 33 79.78 -1.35 50.36
CA ASP A 33 78.69 -1.67 49.42
C ASP A 33 77.32 -1.62 50.11
N ARG A 34 77.22 -2.09 51.36
CA ARG A 34 75.98 -2.02 52.14
C ARG A 34 75.60 -0.59 52.49
N ILE A 35 76.55 0.23 52.95
CA ILE A 35 76.30 1.64 53.28
C ILE A 35 75.82 2.42 52.05
N GLN A 36 76.38 2.12 50.88
CA GLN A 36 75.92 2.73 49.63
C GLN A 36 74.52 2.26 49.22
N ALA A 37 74.21 0.96 49.37
CA ALA A 37 72.86 0.44 49.11
C ALA A 37 71.83 1.11 50.03
N ASP A 38 72.13 1.23 51.33
CA ASP A 38 71.27 1.90 52.31
C ASP A 38 71.05 3.39 51.95
N ALA A 39 72.09 4.10 51.47
CA ALA A 39 71.97 5.48 51.03
C ALA A 39 71.09 5.62 49.77
N ARG A 40 71.20 4.69 48.81
CA ARG A 40 70.35 4.66 47.60
C ARG A 40 68.91 4.27 47.92
N ASP A 41 68.69 3.34 48.84
CA ASP A 41 67.36 2.99 49.34
C ASP A 41 66.68 4.20 49.99
N GLN A 42 67.42 4.98 50.78
CA GLN A 42 66.90 6.23 51.32
C GLN A 42 66.55 7.24 50.22
N GLN A 43 67.34 7.31 49.14
CA GLN A 43 67.02 8.17 47.99
C GLN A 43 65.76 7.71 47.25
N ARG A 44 65.59 6.39 47.01
CA ARG A 44 64.37 5.80 46.43
C ARG A 44 63.14 6.11 47.27
N ASN A 45 63.25 5.97 48.59
CA ASN A 45 62.17 6.24 49.52
C ASN A 45 61.76 7.73 49.48
N VAL A 46 62.74 8.64 49.52
CA VAL A 46 62.48 10.09 49.42
C VAL A 46 61.84 10.43 48.06
N ALA A 47 62.37 9.92 46.96
CA ALA A 47 61.82 10.15 45.63
C ALA A 47 60.36 9.67 45.52
N THR A 48 60.09 8.43 45.95
CA THR A 48 58.74 7.84 45.93
C THR A 48 57.77 8.61 46.82
N ALA A 49 58.20 9.05 48.01
CA ALA A 49 57.37 9.85 48.90
C ALA A 49 57.07 11.25 48.32
N THR A 50 58.04 11.87 47.64
CA THR A 50 57.83 13.14 46.92
C THR A 50 56.85 12.96 45.77
N LEU A 51 56.94 11.87 45.00
CA LEU A 51 55.98 11.57 43.95
C LEU A 51 54.57 11.34 44.49
N ALA A 52 54.43 10.60 45.60
CA ALA A 52 53.12 10.40 46.22
C ALA A 52 52.49 11.73 46.63
N GLU A 53 53.26 12.64 47.23
CA GLU A 53 52.75 13.97 47.60
C GLU A 53 52.37 14.81 46.37
N ALA A 54 53.17 14.73 45.30
CA ALA A 54 52.87 15.40 44.04
C ALA A 54 51.59 14.87 43.38
N LEU A 55 51.37 13.55 43.42
CA LEU A 55 50.14 12.92 42.94
C LEU A 55 48.92 13.32 43.77
N GLU A 56 49.07 13.50 45.08
CA GLU A 56 48.00 14.05 45.93
C GLU A 56 47.70 15.53 45.61
N ASN A 57 48.73 16.34 45.33
CA ASN A 57 48.53 17.72 44.85
C ASN A 57 47.84 17.75 43.47
N TYR A 58 48.22 16.85 42.56
CA TYR A 58 47.53 16.69 41.28
C TYR A 58 46.05 16.35 41.49
N TYR A 59 45.74 15.45 42.44
CA TYR A 59 44.38 15.12 42.81
C TYR A 59 43.61 16.33 43.36
N ASP A 60 44.23 17.15 44.21
CA ASP A 60 43.60 18.36 44.75
C ASP A 60 43.17 19.34 43.63
N GLN A 61 43.89 19.33 42.51
CA GLN A 61 43.61 20.19 41.36
C GLN A 61 42.62 19.57 40.35
N ASN A 62 42.67 18.25 40.16
CA ASN A 62 41.96 17.57 39.07
C ASN A 62 40.83 16.63 39.54
N GLY A 63 40.79 16.26 40.82
CA GLY A 63 39.81 15.33 41.40
C GLY A 63 40.04 13.86 41.03
N GLU A 64 41.13 13.57 40.35
CA GLU A 64 41.56 12.26 39.86
C GLU A 64 43.09 12.18 39.79
N TYR A 65 43.64 10.98 39.62
CA TYR A 65 45.09 10.79 39.42
C TYR A 65 45.43 10.65 37.93
N PRO A 66 46.65 11.00 37.48
CA PRO A 66 47.03 10.85 36.08
C PRO A 66 46.97 9.39 35.60
N SER A 67 46.73 9.18 34.32
CA SER A 67 46.85 7.85 33.73
C SER A 67 48.29 7.37 33.66
N CYS A 68 48.46 6.06 33.56
CA CYS A 68 49.75 5.43 33.29
C CYS A 68 50.49 6.05 32.09
N SER A 69 49.79 6.28 30.98
CA SER A 69 50.42 6.81 29.76
C SER A 69 50.98 8.21 29.97
N MET A 70 50.40 9.00 30.87
CA MET A 70 50.90 10.34 31.21
C MET A 70 52.16 10.26 32.07
N LEU A 71 52.25 9.28 32.97
CA LEU A 71 53.39 9.12 33.87
C LEU A 71 54.59 8.38 33.27
N THR A 72 54.39 7.62 32.20
CA THR A 72 55.49 6.98 31.45
C THR A 72 56.00 7.84 30.29
N GLY A 73 55.65 9.13 30.25
CA GLY A 73 56.14 10.10 29.27
C GLY A 73 57.61 10.49 29.49
N SER A 74 58.07 11.51 28.78
CA SER A 74 59.41 12.06 29.01
C SER A 74 59.51 12.66 30.42
N ALA A 75 60.72 12.71 31.00
CA ALA A 75 60.91 13.27 32.34
C ALA A 75 60.46 14.73 32.42
N ASP A 76 60.66 15.52 31.36
CA ASP A 76 60.20 16.91 31.28
C ASP A 76 58.67 17.01 31.35
N ASP A 77 57.95 16.20 30.56
CA ASP A 77 56.48 16.20 30.53
C ASP A 77 55.90 15.80 31.90
N VAL A 78 56.48 14.79 32.53
CA VAL A 78 56.04 14.29 33.84
C VAL A 78 56.40 15.27 34.96
N GLY A 79 57.57 15.90 34.89
CA GLY A 79 58.01 16.93 35.83
C GLY A 79 57.08 18.15 35.81
N GLU A 80 56.69 18.60 34.61
CA GLU A 80 55.70 19.67 34.45
C GLU A 80 54.30 19.25 34.93
N LEU A 81 53.86 18.03 34.60
CA LEU A 81 52.56 17.50 34.98
C LEU A 81 52.37 17.44 36.51
N LEU A 82 53.41 17.02 37.23
CA LEU A 82 53.36 16.81 38.69
C LEU A 82 53.93 17.98 39.49
N ASP A 83 54.49 19.00 38.82
CA ASP A 83 55.23 20.10 39.46
C ASP A 83 56.36 19.61 40.38
N VAL A 84 57.18 18.67 39.86
CA VAL A 84 58.32 18.07 40.58
C VAL A 84 59.64 18.33 39.85
N ASN A 85 60.74 18.34 40.61
CA ASN A 85 62.08 18.37 40.03
C ASN A 85 62.39 17.04 39.33
N LEU A 86 63.03 17.10 38.16
CA LEU A 86 63.48 15.94 37.38
C LEU A 86 64.35 14.95 38.16
N ASP A 87 65.09 15.43 39.17
CA ASP A 87 65.90 14.58 40.06
C ASP A 87 65.07 13.52 40.82
N VAL A 88 63.77 13.77 41.00
CA VAL A 88 62.82 12.84 41.65
C VAL A 88 62.43 11.70 40.72
N LEU A 89 62.48 11.94 39.40
CA LEU A 89 62.13 10.96 38.36
C LEU A 89 63.30 10.05 38.00
N GLN A 90 64.53 10.43 38.35
CA GLN A 90 65.73 9.65 38.07
C GLN A 90 66.26 8.96 39.34
N LEU A 91 66.04 7.65 39.45
CA LEU A 91 66.59 6.83 40.55
C LEU A 91 68.11 6.61 40.40
N PRO A 92 68.84 6.33 41.51
CA PRO A 92 70.31 6.27 41.53
C PRO A 92 70.97 5.35 40.51
N LYS A 93 70.30 4.27 40.13
CA LYS A 93 70.77 3.29 39.13
C LYS A 93 69.82 3.21 37.92
N SER A 94 68.90 4.16 37.76
CA SER A 94 68.00 4.19 36.61
C SER A 94 68.79 4.45 35.33
N GLN A 95 68.47 3.68 34.28
CA GLN A 95 69.03 3.90 32.94
C GLN A 95 68.21 4.90 32.13
N ASN A 96 67.02 5.25 32.61
CA ASN A 96 66.10 6.18 31.97
C ASN A 96 66.01 7.47 32.78
N ASP A 97 65.80 8.59 32.08
CA ASP A 97 65.57 9.90 32.71
C ASP A 97 64.26 9.91 33.53
N ASN A 98 63.28 9.11 33.12
CA ASN A 98 62.07 8.80 33.88
C ASN A 98 62.08 7.32 34.30
N ALA A 99 62.21 7.07 35.60
CA ALA A 99 62.22 5.74 36.19
C ALA A 99 60.81 5.16 36.40
N ILE A 100 59.75 5.91 36.11
CA ILE A 100 58.37 5.46 36.29
C ILE A 100 57.96 4.50 35.16
N ILE A 101 57.41 3.35 35.53
CA ILE A 101 56.86 2.36 34.60
C ILE A 101 55.40 2.05 34.94
N CYS A 102 54.59 1.73 33.92
CA CYS A 102 53.23 1.22 34.11
C CYS A 102 53.18 -0.29 33.91
N SER A 103 53.83 -1.01 34.82
CA SER A 103 53.72 -2.45 34.95
C SER A 103 54.02 -2.84 36.39
N ASP A 104 53.19 -3.69 36.98
CA ASP A 104 53.39 -4.13 38.36
C ASP A 104 54.72 -4.89 38.50
N ILE A 105 55.45 -4.60 39.58
CA ILE A 105 56.71 -5.25 39.92
C ILE A 105 56.43 -6.27 41.02
N THR A 106 56.73 -7.52 40.72
CA THR A 106 56.49 -8.64 41.65
C THR A 106 57.77 -9.29 42.14
N ASN A 107 58.92 -9.01 41.51
CA ASN A 107 60.25 -9.49 41.92
C ASN A 107 61.36 -8.56 41.40
N SER A 108 62.55 -8.64 42.00
CA SER A 108 63.73 -7.85 41.66
C SER A 108 64.21 -8.08 40.23
N THR A 109 63.85 -7.18 39.32
CA THR A 109 64.55 -7.01 38.05
C THR A 109 65.58 -5.91 38.22
N ASP A 110 66.78 -6.10 37.66
CA ASP A 110 67.98 -5.26 37.86
C ASP A 110 67.84 -3.77 37.44
N ASP A 111 66.67 -3.32 36.99
CA ASP A 111 66.40 -1.94 36.64
C ASP A 111 65.79 -1.19 37.84
N ASP A 112 66.40 -0.06 38.21
CA ASP A 112 65.99 0.81 39.31
C ASP A 112 64.79 1.67 38.85
N VAL A 113 63.58 1.18 39.12
CA VAL A 113 62.31 1.73 38.63
C VAL A 113 61.30 1.98 39.75
N ILE A 114 60.31 2.82 39.45
CA ILE A 114 59.11 3.01 40.27
C ILE A 114 57.91 2.53 39.44
N ALA A 115 57.26 1.45 39.87
CA ALA A 115 56.02 1.02 39.25
C ALA A 115 54.86 1.91 39.71
N TYR A 116 54.12 2.47 38.77
CA TYR A 116 52.83 3.10 39.01
C TYR A 116 51.73 2.12 38.61
N VAL A 117 51.09 1.51 39.62
CA VAL A 117 50.05 0.49 39.44
C VAL A 117 48.70 1.13 39.74
N GLY A 118 47.83 1.21 38.75
CA GLY A 118 46.52 1.85 38.89
C GLY A 118 45.37 0.92 39.25
N ASP A 119 44.13 1.37 39.01
CA ASP A 119 42.88 0.65 39.32
C ASP A 119 42.44 -0.38 38.25
N ASP A 120 43.35 -0.79 37.36
CA ASP A 120 43.11 -1.69 36.21
C ASP A 120 42.03 -1.21 35.22
N SER A 121 41.54 0.03 35.33
CA SER A 121 40.60 0.59 34.37
C SER A 121 41.28 0.91 33.03
N ALA A 122 40.49 0.86 31.95
CA ALA A 122 40.98 1.25 30.62
C ALA A 122 41.46 2.72 30.59
N GLN A 123 40.82 3.58 31.38
CA GLN A 123 41.18 4.99 31.54
C GLN A 123 42.55 5.13 32.22
N CYS A 124 42.81 4.30 33.23
CA CYS A 124 44.09 4.35 33.91
C CYS A 124 45.22 3.78 33.06
N SER A 125 44.96 2.69 32.32
CA SER A 125 45.98 2.01 31.52
C SER A 125 46.38 2.80 30.26
N THR A 126 45.41 3.41 29.57
CA THR A 126 45.62 4.02 28.23
C THR A 126 44.86 5.33 28.00
N GLY A 127 44.04 5.75 28.95
CA GLY A 127 43.21 6.95 28.86
C GLY A 127 43.84 8.13 29.59
N SER A 128 43.02 8.94 30.26
CA SER A 128 43.47 10.20 30.88
C SER A 128 43.58 10.19 32.40
N ALA A 129 43.03 9.19 33.10
CA ALA A 129 42.98 9.21 34.57
C ALA A 129 42.91 7.83 35.23
N CYS A 130 43.41 7.76 36.47
CA CYS A 130 43.29 6.62 37.38
C CYS A 130 42.45 6.98 38.61
N ILE A 131 41.73 5.98 39.13
CA ILE A 131 40.88 6.14 40.32
C ILE A 131 41.69 6.07 41.61
N THR A 132 42.62 5.13 41.65
CA THR A 132 43.60 4.90 42.71
C THR A 132 44.92 4.57 42.07
N TYR A 133 46.00 4.69 42.83
CA TYR A 133 47.30 4.19 42.43
C TYR A 133 48.03 3.55 43.61
N THR A 134 48.99 2.71 43.29
CA THR A 134 50.01 2.20 44.21
C THR A 134 51.37 2.40 43.56
N LEU A 135 52.23 3.19 44.21
CA LEU A 135 53.63 3.30 43.82
C LEU A 135 54.40 2.14 44.44
N LYS A 136 55.26 1.49 43.64
CA LYS A 136 56.11 0.40 44.13
C LYS A 136 57.55 0.56 43.69
N TYR A 137 58.50 0.25 44.56
CA TYR A 137 59.93 0.15 44.22
C TYR A 137 60.57 -1.00 45.00
N VAL A 138 61.74 -1.48 44.54
CA VAL A 138 62.49 -2.55 45.24
C VAL A 138 63.66 -1.93 46.00
N GLU A 139 63.79 -2.26 47.29
CA GLU A 139 64.98 -1.93 48.07
C GLU A 139 66.16 -2.81 47.64
N GLU A 140 67.32 -2.20 47.42
CA GLU A 140 68.55 -2.89 47.01
C GLU A 140 69.16 -3.67 48.17
N SER A 141 69.06 -3.17 49.40
CA SER A 141 69.63 -3.81 50.58
C SER A 141 68.88 -5.08 51.01
N SER A 142 67.55 -5.10 50.84
CA SER A 142 66.66 -6.16 51.32
C SER A 142 66.05 -7.00 50.20
N GLY A 143 65.94 -6.47 48.98
CA GLY A 143 65.18 -7.07 47.88
C GLY A 143 63.67 -6.98 48.06
N GLU A 144 63.18 -6.27 49.08
CA GLU A 144 61.76 -6.16 49.39
C GLU A 144 61.09 -5.12 48.48
N VAL A 145 59.88 -5.42 48.01
CA VAL A 145 59.01 -4.45 47.33
C VAL A 145 58.38 -3.55 48.38
N LYS A 146 58.62 -2.25 48.29
CA LYS A 146 57.93 -1.23 49.08
C LYS A 146 56.76 -0.71 48.27
N GLU A 147 55.61 -0.57 48.93
CA GLU A 147 54.36 -0.11 48.32
C GLU A 147 53.86 1.15 49.04
N LEU A 148 53.30 2.08 48.28
CA LEU A 148 52.69 3.30 48.79
C LEU A 148 51.39 3.59 48.02
N ASP A 149 50.26 3.38 48.69
CA ASP A 149 48.93 3.58 48.12
C ASP A 149 48.51 5.05 48.08
N SER A 150 47.68 5.40 47.10
CA SER A 150 46.96 6.66 47.02
C SER A 150 46.13 6.91 48.28
N ARG A 151 46.11 8.14 48.79
CA ARG A 151 45.37 8.47 50.03
C ARG A 151 43.87 8.64 49.77
N ARG A 152 43.46 8.83 48.52
CA ARG A 152 42.08 9.10 48.10
C ARG A 152 41.68 8.18 46.95
N THR A 153 40.38 8.14 46.71
CA THR A 153 39.78 7.41 45.59
C THR A 153 39.03 8.42 44.76
N ALA A 154 39.42 8.59 43.50
CA ALA A 154 38.75 9.49 42.58
C ALA A 154 37.32 9.01 42.32
N VAL A 155 36.39 9.96 42.20
CA VAL A 155 35.06 9.65 41.65
C VAL A 155 35.13 10.00 40.18
N VAL A 156 35.24 8.99 39.31
CA VAL A 156 35.14 9.25 37.86
C VAL A 156 33.83 9.99 37.61
N PRO A 157 33.83 11.18 36.99
CA PRO A 157 32.60 11.81 36.56
C PRO A 157 32.03 10.93 35.45
N SER A 158 31.17 9.97 35.82
CA SER A 158 30.47 9.16 34.82
C SER A 158 29.77 10.12 33.86
N ALA A 159 29.98 9.94 32.56
CA ALA A 159 29.32 10.75 31.55
C ALA A 159 27.81 10.79 31.84
N PRO A 160 27.19 11.98 31.97
CA PRO A 160 25.80 12.07 32.40
C PRO A 160 24.86 11.36 31.42
N ALA A 161 23.73 10.89 31.93
CA ALA A 161 22.68 10.38 31.05
C ALA A 161 22.20 11.49 30.10
N GLY A 162 21.85 11.12 28.87
CA GLY A 162 21.27 12.08 27.93
C GLY A 162 19.92 12.61 28.44
N PRO A 163 19.52 13.86 28.14
CA PRO A 163 18.19 14.36 28.45
C PRO A 163 17.12 13.65 27.62
N SER A 164 15.94 13.39 28.19
CA SER A 164 14.81 12.87 27.41
C SER A 164 14.23 13.98 26.52
N ILE A 165 14.17 13.74 25.20
CA ILE A 165 13.65 14.70 24.21
C ILE A 165 12.60 14.04 23.34
N ALA A 166 11.46 14.68 23.15
CA ALA A 166 10.45 14.21 22.21
C ALA A 166 10.96 14.29 20.77
N THR A 167 10.58 13.31 19.96
CA THR A 167 10.76 13.37 18.51
C THR A 167 9.53 14.03 17.89
N THR A 168 9.69 14.72 16.77
CA THR A 168 8.55 15.17 15.95
C THR A 168 8.58 14.45 14.61
N ALA A 169 7.50 13.79 14.25
CA ALA A 169 7.36 13.05 13.00
C ALA A 169 6.58 13.88 11.99
N THR A 170 7.15 14.07 10.79
CA THR A 170 6.53 14.85 9.71
C THR A 170 6.70 14.17 8.36
N LEU A 171 5.94 14.61 7.37
CA LEU A 171 6.13 14.20 5.98
C LEU A 171 6.72 15.35 5.17
N SER A 172 7.69 15.01 4.31
CA SER A 172 8.18 15.91 3.27
C SER A 172 8.25 15.15 1.95
N GLY A 173 7.30 15.45 1.06
CA GLY A 173 7.09 14.70 -0.17
C GLY A 173 6.82 13.22 0.11
N ALA A 174 7.66 12.34 -0.45
CA ALA A 174 7.55 10.89 -0.29
C ALA A 174 8.34 10.32 0.90
N ASN A 175 8.86 11.17 1.79
CA ASN A 175 9.66 10.75 2.93
C ASN A 175 8.96 11.07 4.26
N ALA A 176 9.08 10.15 5.21
CA ALA A 176 8.80 10.40 6.62
C ALA A 176 10.08 10.85 7.32
N ILE A 177 9.99 11.92 8.11
CA ILE A 177 11.13 12.55 8.74
C ILE A 177 10.86 12.67 10.24
N GLY A 178 11.72 12.06 11.04
CA GLY A 178 11.81 12.31 12.48
C GLY A 178 12.81 13.43 12.74
N THR A 179 12.39 14.49 13.43
CA THR A 179 13.23 15.65 13.79
C THR A 179 13.31 15.82 15.29
N VAL A 180 14.42 16.37 15.76
CA VAL A 180 14.71 16.59 17.18
C VAL A 180 15.14 18.04 17.38
N THR A 181 14.64 18.66 18.45
CA THR A 181 15.13 19.97 18.88
C THR A 181 16.49 19.80 19.55
N ALA A 182 17.49 20.57 19.11
CA ALA A 182 18.81 20.54 19.70
C ALA A 182 18.76 20.86 21.21
N THR A 183 19.57 20.14 21.99
CA THR A 183 19.78 20.41 23.41
C THR A 183 21.27 20.20 23.76
N SER A 184 21.61 20.33 25.03
CA SER A 184 22.98 20.20 25.54
C SER A 184 23.04 19.27 26.73
N CYS A 185 24.23 18.73 26.98
CA CYS A 185 24.54 18.05 28.23
C CYS A 185 25.13 19.03 29.25
N SER A 186 25.05 18.67 30.53
CA SER A 186 25.81 19.35 31.58
C SER A 186 27.31 19.03 31.50
N ASN A 187 28.14 19.77 32.24
CA ASN A 187 29.56 19.48 32.48
C ASN A 187 30.43 19.37 31.21
N ASN A 188 30.23 20.26 30.24
CA ASN A 188 31.02 20.29 29.00
C ASN A 188 31.00 18.99 28.16
N ALA A 189 30.04 18.08 28.41
CA ALA A 189 29.87 16.89 27.60
C ALA A 189 29.22 17.22 26.25
N THR A 190 29.65 16.53 25.19
CA THR A 190 29.04 16.60 23.86
C THR A 190 27.83 15.70 23.80
N ILE A 191 26.68 16.23 23.39
CA ILE A 191 25.48 15.41 23.18
C ILE A 191 25.56 14.61 21.89
N GLN A 192 25.10 13.37 21.93
CA GLN A 192 24.90 12.52 20.77
C GLN A 192 23.43 12.08 20.69
N TYR A 193 22.93 12.02 19.46
CA TYR A 193 21.58 11.61 19.10
C TYR A 193 21.63 10.32 18.30
N ARG A 194 20.61 9.48 18.50
CA ARG A 194 20.29 8.36 17.63
C ARG A 194 18.80 8.32 17.41
N ILE A 195 18.36 8.50 16.17
CA ILE A 195 16.94 8.48 15.82
C ILE A 195 16.62 7.08 15.27
N ASP A 196 15.83 6.32 16.02
CA ASP A 196 15.32 5.01 15.60
C ASP A 196 13.96 5.21 14.89
N THR A 197 13.63 4.35 13.94
CA THR A 197 12.34 4.37 13.24
C THR A 197 11.73 2.98 13.20
N ARG A 198 10.41 2.88 13.18
CA ARG A 198 9.70 1.63 12.87
C ARG A 198 8.50 1.91 11.99
N VAL A 199 8.04 0.88 11.28
CA VAL A 199 6.94 0.98 10.33
C VAL A 199 5.82 0.03 10.78
N ASN A 200 4.59 0.53 10.82
CA ASN A 200 3.38 -0.23 11.14
C ASN A 200 3.50 -1.07 12.44
N GLY A 201 4.09 -0.50 13.50
CA GLY A 201 4.30 -1.19 14.77
C GLY A 201 5.33 -2.32 14.75
N GLY A 202 6.12 -2.46 13.68
CA GLY A 202 7.17 -3.47 13.55
C GLY A 202 8.40 -3.23 14.43
N ALA A 203 9.49 -3.95 14.13
CA ALA A 203 10.75 -3.79 14.86
C ALA A 203 11.38 -2.42 14.63
N TRP A 204 12.04 -1.88 15.67
CA TRP A 204 12.81 -0.65 15.58
C TRP A 204 14.07 -0.86 14.72
N GLN A 205 14.19 -0.07 13.65
CA GLN A 205 15.39 0.08 12.86
C GLN A 205 16.27 1.15 13.48
N THR A 206 17.40 0.75 14.03
CA THR A 206 18.29 1.64 14.79
C THR A 206 19.01 2.63 13.90
N GLY A 207 19.12 3.88 14.35
CA GLY A 207 19.97 4.90 13.71
C GLY A 207 21.44 4.74 14.07
N ALA A 208 22.30 5.61 13.54
CA ALA A 208 23.67 5.78 14.02
C ALA A 208 23.72 6.86 15.11
N TRP A 209 24.63 6.71 16.07
CA TRP A 209 24.95 7.78 17.02
C TRP A 209 25.73 8.89 16.32
N GLY A 210 25.36 10.15 16.57
CA GLY A 210 26.07 11.31 16.03
C GLY A 210 25.42 12.63 16.42
N SER A 211 25.66 13.68 15.65
CA SER A 211 25.09 15.03 15.86
C SER A 211 23.85 15.31 15.02
N ALA A 212 23.39 14.35 14.22
CA ALA A 212 22.27 14.53 13.30
C ALA A 212 20.95 14.74 14.08
N LEU A 213 20.26 15.85 13.78
CA LEU A 213 18.97 16.22 14.38
C LEU A 213 17.76 15.72 13.60
N SER A 214 17.99 15.00 12.49
CA SER A 214 16.91 14.44 11.70
C SER A 214 17.29 13.12 11.05
N ARG A 215 16.29 12.29 10.83
CA ARG A 215 16.38 11.07 10.03
C ARG A 215 15.22 11.02 9.07
N SER A 216 15.54 10.88 7.79
CA SER A 216 14.58 10.76 6.69
C SER A 216 14.56 9.33 6.16
N VAL A 217 13.37 8.78 5.94
CA VAL A 217 13.16 7.45 5.33
C VAL A 217 12.10 7.53 4.24
N ALA A 218 12.30 6.76 3.17
CA ALA A 218 11.30 6.63 2.11
C ALA A 218 10.00 6.04 2.67
N ALA A 219 8.90 6.73 2.44
CA ALA A 219 7.60 6.41 3.01
C ALA A 219 6.67 5.77 1.97
N ASN A 220 6.19 4.56 2.26
CA ASN A 220 5.16 3.91 1.44
C ASN A 220 3.77 4.45 1.76
N GLN A 221 2.91 4.60 0.75
CA GLN A 221 1.55 5.12 0.93
C GLN A 221 0.76 4.25 1.92
N GLY A 222 0.04 4.90 2.84
CA GLY A 222 -0.79 4.25 3.84
C GLY A 222 -0.03 3.56 4.97
N SER A 223 1.30 3.71 5.06
CA SER A 223 2.09 3.18 6.17
C SER A 223 2.27 4.24 7.27
N GLN A 224 2.21 3.78 8.53
CA GLN A 224 2.56 4.58 9.69
C GLN A 224 4.05 4.45 9.98
N TYR A 225 4.73 5.58 10.14
CA TYR A 225 6.12 5.68 10.53
C TYR A 225 6.21 6.30 11.91
N GLU A 226 6.83 5.57 12.83
CA GLU A 226 7.06 6.02 14.19
C GLU A 226 8.54 6.30 14.37
N PHE A 227 8.86 7.36 15.10
CA PHE A 227 10.22 7.75 15.41
C PHE A 227 10.41 7.92 16.90
N ARG A 228 11.57 7.51 17.39
CA ARG A 228 12.02 7.81 18.74
C ARG A 228 13.47 8.24 18.70
N THR A 229 13.82 9.15 19.59
CA THR A 229 15.19 9.63 19.72
C THR A 229 15.77 9.08 21.00
N LEU A 230 16.96 8.51 20.90
CA LEU A 230 17.80 8.24 22.05
C LEU A 230 18.90 9.30 22.11
N THR A 231 19.19 9.75 23.31
CA THR A 231 20.23 10.73 23.59
C THR A 231 21.23 10.14 24.57
N ARG A 232 22.50 10.51 24.43
CA ARG A 232 23.53 10.24 25.44
C ARG A 232 24.55 11.37 25.44
N CYS A 233 25.20 11.59 26.57
CA CYS A 233 26.31 12.53 26.67
C CYS A 233 27.63 11.78 26.49
N ALA A 234 28.57 12.40 25.78
CA ALA A 234 29.91 11.91 25.57
C ALA A 234 30.91 12.93 26.12
N LEU A 235 31.85 12.48 26.94
CA LEU A 235 32.96 13.32 27.43
C LEU A 235 34.05 13.45 26.35
N LEU A 236 35.02 14.33 26.58
CA LEU A 236 36.10 14.63 25.64
C LEU A 236 37.03 13.43 25.39
N ASP A 237 37.12 12.51 26.36
CA ASP A 237 37.87 11.25 26.30
C ASP A 237 37.12 10.14 25.52
N GLY A 238 35.89 10.41 25.05
CA GLY A 238 35.05 9.46 24.33
C GLY A 238 34.14 8.60 25.23
N THR A 239 34.22 8.72 26.56
CA THR A 239 33.34 8.00 27.49
C THR A 239 31.89 8.45 27.31
N THR A 240 30.95 7.50 27.18
CA THR A 240 29.53 7.80 26.95
C THR A 240 28.63 7.38 28.10
N GLY A 241 27.69 8.24 28.45
CA GLY A 241 26.68 7.96 29.46
C GLY A 241 25.59 7.01 28.95
N SER A 242 24.75 6.55 29.88
CA SER A 242 23.60 5.71 29.57
C SER A 242 22.64 6.43 28.62
N PRO A 243 22.14 5.75 27.56
CA PRO A 243 21.22 6.35 26.63
C PRO A 243 19.82 6.49 27.24
N THR A 244 19.22 7.67 27.10
CA THR A 244 17.84 7.94 27.50
C THR A 244 16.94 7.91 26.28
N THR A 245 15.80 7.23 26.37
CA THR A 245 14.81 7.19 25.28
C THR A 245 13.78 8.28 25.45
N GLY A 246 13.62 9.08 24.40
CA GLY A 246 12.62 10.12 24.28
C GLY A 246 11.22 9.62 23.94
N ALA A 247 10.24 10.52 24.00
CA ALA A 247 8.88 10.22 23.56
C ALA A 247 8.84 9.87 22.06
N VAL A 248 7.99 8.90 21.74
CA VAL A 248 7.69 8.47 20.37
C VAL A 248 6.70 9.44 19.75
N ASP A 249 6.90 9.77 18.49
CA ASP A 249 5.90 10.45 17.67
C ASP A 249 5.74 9.71 16.34
N ASP A 250 4.59 9.88 15.69
CA ASP A 250 4.21 9.11 14.52
C ASP A 250 3.63 9.96 13.40
N VAL A 251 3.79 9.47 12.17
CA VAL A 251 3.20 10.09 10.99
C VAL A 251 2.75 9.02 10.01
N VAL A 252 1.54 9.18 9.47
CA VAL A 252 0.99 8.28 8.47
C VAL A 252 1.10 8.91 7.10
N ARG A 253 1.78 8.25 6.16
CA ARG A 253 1.78 8.73 4.77
C ARG A 253 0.38 8.53 4.17
N PRO A 254 -0.28 9.58 3.65
CA PRO A 254 -1.57 9.44 2.99
C PRO A 254 -1.50 8.49 1.78
N ILE A 255 -2.65 7.93 1.43
CA ILE A 255 -2.80 7.18 0.19
C ILE A 255 -3.33 8.14 -0.87
N ASP A 256 -2.61 8.25 -1.98
CA ASP A 256 -2.98 9.11 -3.10
C ASP A 256 -4.31 8.62 -3.69
N ARG A 257 -5.10 9.56 -4.22
CA ARG A 257 -6.41 9.23 -4.80
C ARG A 257 -6.23 8.26 -5.98
N PRO A 258 -6.87 7.08 -5.96
CA PRO A 258 -6.74 6.12 -7.05
C PRO A 258 -7.41 6.64 -8.33
N ILE A 259 -6.84 6.25 -9.48
CA ILE A 259 -7.43 6.52 -10.79
C ILE A 259 -8.76 5.75 -10.96
N ALA A 260 -9.58 6.19 -11.91
CA ALA A 260 -10.83 5.51 -12.24
C ALA A 260 -10.57 4.03 -12.62
N PRO A 261 -11.31 3.07 -12.05
CA PRO A 261 -11.24 1.68 -12.50
C PRO A 261 -11.70 1.57 -13.96
N VAL A 262 -11.15 0.60 -14.68
CA VAL A 262 -11.57 0.25 -16.03
C VAL A 262 -12.43 -1.00 -15.97
N VAL A 263 -13.70 -0.86 -16.30
CA VAL A 263 -14.68 -1.94 -16.37
C VAL A 263 -14.66 -2.59 -17.74
N THR A 264 -14.74 -3.91 -17.75
CA THR A 264 -14.90 -4.79 -18.91
C THR A 264 -16.05 -5.77 -18.64
N LYS A 265 -16.50 -6.50 -19.66
CA LYS A 265 -17.56 -7.52 -19.52
C LYS A 265 -17.15 -8.82 -20.21
N SER A 266 -17.73 -9.94 -19.77
CA SER A 266 -17.47 -11.27 -20.34
C SER A 266 -18.04 -11.48 -21.74
N ALA A 267 -19.09 -10.75 -22.12
CA ALA A 267 -19.67 -10.82 -23.45
C ALA A 267 -18.85 -9.97 -24.44
N SER A 268 -18.30 -10.61 -25.49
CA SER A 268 -17.53 -9.94 -26.54
C SER A 268 -18.37 -8.96 -27.36
N GLU A 269 -19.65 -9.27 -27.55
CA GLU A 269 -20.57 -8.47 -28.35
C GLU A 269 -21.32 -7.41 -27.50
N ALA A 270 -21.74 -6.32 -28.14
CA ALA A 270 -22.53 -5.27 -27.51
C ALA A 270 -23.91 -5.77 -27.03
N ARG A 271 -24.43 -6.83 -27.63
CA ARG A 271 -25.72 -7.46 -27.32
C ARG A 271 -25.62 -8.98 -27.35
N GLY A 272 -26.61 -9.69 -26.84
CA GLY A 272 -26.65 -11.15 -26.96
C GLY A 272 -27.71 -11.85 -26.13
N SER A 273 -27.59 -13.18 -26.10
CA SER A 273 -28.51 -14.10 -25.41
C SER A 273 -27.89 -14.77 -24.17
N ALA A 274 -26.94 -14.14 -23.48
CA ALA A 274 -26.51 -14.55 -22.13
C ALA A 274 -27.50 -14.12 -21.03
N ASP A 275 -27.89 -15.05 -20.16
CA ASP A 275 -28.79 -14.81 -19.00
C ASP A 275 -28.09 -14.18 -17.80
N THR A 276 -26.75 -14.25 -17.79
CA THR A 276 -25.88 -13.60 -16.82
C THR A 276 -24.67 -13.06 -17.55
N VAL A 277 -24.29 -11.83 -17.25
CA VAL A 277 -23.04 -11.24 -17.75
C VAL A 277 -22.18 -10.84 -16.56
N VAL A 278 -20.87 -11.08 -16.67
CA VAL A 278 -19.91 -10.75 -15.61
C VAL A 278 -19.18 -9.48 -16.02
N TRP A 279 -19.28 -8.44 -15.20
CA TRP A 279 -18.45 -7.24 -15.33
C TRP A 279 -17.22 -7.39 -14.44
N SER A 280 -16.04 -7.11 -14.96
CA SER A 280 -14.75 -7.21 -14.24
C SER A 280 -13.97 -5.91 -14.37
N TRP A 281 -13.14 -5.59 -13.39
CA TRP A 281 -12.36 -4.34 -13.38
C TRP A 281 -10.96 -4.52 -12.80
N ASN A 282 -10.08 -3.58 -13.12
CA ASN A 282 -8.71 -3.55 -12.59
C ASN A 282 -8.65 -3.03 -11.14
N ALA A 283 -7.51 -3.26 -10.48
CA ALA A 283 -7.19 -2.74 -9.16
C ALA A 283 -6.14 -1.62 -9.25
N PRO A 284 -6.56 -0.34 -9.31
CA PRO A 284 -5.63 0.78 -9.44
C PRO A 284 -4.97 1.18 -8.10
N CYS A 285 -4.98 0.30 -7.10
CA CYS A 285 -4.47 0.61 -5.78
C CYS A 285 -2.94 0.38 -5.68
N PRO A 286 -2.21 1.25 -4.98
CA PRO A 286 -0.78 1.07 -4.72
C PRO A 286 -0.48 -0.25 -3.98
N THR A 287 0.73 -0.78 -4.17
CA THR A 287 1.21 -1.99 -3.49
C THR A 287 1.14 -1.84 -1.97
N GLY A 288 0.69 -2.89 -1.28
CA GLY A 288 0.54 -2.90 0.18
C GLY A 288 -0.77 -2.28 0.69
N THR A 289 -1.66 -1.86 -0.21
CA THR A 289 -3.02 -1.40 0.12
C THR A 289 -4.08 -2.40 -0.32
N THR A 290 -5.20 -2.45 0.39
CA THR A 290 -6.34 -3.30 0.08
C THR A 290 -7.42 -2.48 -0.63
N PRO A 291 -7.86 -2.87 -1.85
CA PRO A 291 -8.93 -2.18 -2.56
C PRO A 291 -10.29 -2.47 -1.93
N ALA A 292 -11.13 -1.45 -1.86
CA ALA A 292 -12.52 -1.54 -1.42
C ALA A 292 -13.43 -0.86 -2.47
N TYR A 293 -14.06 -1.68 -3.29
CA TYR A 293 -14.92 -1.29 -4.41
C TYR A 293 -16.36 -1.10 -3.99
N SER A 294 -17.00 -0.06 -4.51
CA SER A 294 -18.46 0.07 -4.54
C SER A 294 -18.93 -0.02 -5.98
N THR A 295 -20.05 -0.70 -6.21
CA THR A 295 -20.62 -0.92 -7.54
C THR A 295 -22.04 -0.41 -7.59
N ALA A 296 -22.40 0.21 -8.71
CA ALA A 296 -23.78 0.49 -9.08
C ALA A 296 -24.10 -0.24 -10.38
N TYR A 297 -25.30 -0.81 -10.49
CA TYR A 297 -25.78 -1.41 -11.72
C TYR A 297 -26.89 -0.57 -12.33
N TYR A 298 -26.98 -0.61 -13.66
CA TYR A 298 -27.95 0.10 -14.45
C TYR A 298 -28.85 -0.89 -15.17
N ARG A 299 -30.13 -0.55 -15.23
CA ARG A 299 -31.08 -1.10 -16.19
C ARG A 299 -31.88 0.07 -16.75
N ASP A 300 -32.13 0.11 -18.06
CA ASP A 300 -32.93 1.17 -18.71
C ASP A 300 -34.45 1.02 -18.48
N ASP A 301 -34.82 0.69 -17.25
CA ASP A 301 -36.18 0.81 -16.72
C ASP A 301 -36.38 2.18 -16.03
N SER A 302 -37.54 2.37 -15.41
CA SER A 302 -37.86 3.60 -14.66
C SER A 302 -36.93 3.88 -13.48
N SER A 303 -36.17 2.88 -13.03
CA SER A 303 -35.27 2.98 -11.88
C SER A 303 -33.81 3.30 -12.26
N GLY A 304 -33.43 3.15 -13.53
CA GLY A 304 -32.10 3.56 -14.03
C GLY A 304 -30.93 2.97 -13.23
N TRP A 305 -30.03 3.83 -12.75
CA TRP A 305 -28.92 3.42 -11.88
C TRP A 305 -29.41 3.09 -10.48
N ARG A 306 -29.06 1.90 -9.99
CA ARG A 306 -29.29 1.54 -8.59
C ARG A 306 -28.29 2.22 -7.68
N SER A 307 -28.67 2.31 -6.41
CA SER A 307 -27.79 2.79 -5.34
C SER A 307 -26.49 2.00 -5.29
N TRP A 308 -25.44 2.71 -4.88
CA TRP A 308 -24.12 2.14 -4.64
C TRP A 308 -24.17 1.05 -3.57
N ALA A 309 -23.66 -0.14 -3.91
CA ALA A 309 -23.54 -1.25 -2.98
C ALA A 309 -22.47 -0.98 -1.91
N SER A 310 -22.57 -1.68 -0.77
CA SER A 310 -21.55 -1.66 0.28
C SER A 310 -20.18 -2.04 -0.28
N LYS A 311 -19.12 -1.45 0.30
CA LYS A 311 -17.76 -1.64 -0.20
C LYS A 311 -17.27 -3.06 0.07
N GLY A 312 -16.65 -3.69 -0.93
CA GLY A 312 -16.05 -5.04 -0.85
C GLY A 312 -14.77 -5.17 -1.67
N THR A 313 -14.12 -6.34 -1.63
CA THR A 313 -12.83 -6.58 -2.30
C THR A 313 -12.97 -7.29 -3.66
N ALA A 314 -14.18 -7.67 -4.05
CA ALA A 314 -14.44 -8.37 -5.31
C ALA A 314 -14.04 -7.48 -6.51
N THR A 315 -13.36 -8.06 -7.49
CA THR A 315 -12.95 -7.40 -8.74
C THR A 315 -13.90 -7.67 -9.91
N SER A 316 -15.00 -8.35 -9.62
CA SER A 316 -16.05 -8.64 -10.60
C SER A 316 -17.42 -8.72 -9.95
N GLN A 317 -18.45 -8.55 -10.78
CA GLN A 317 -19.84 -8.68 -10.40
C GLN A 317 -20.59 -9.42 -11.50
N SER A 318 -21.20 -10.55 -11.15
CA SER A 318 -22.16 -11.25 -11.98
C SER A 318 -23.52 -10.56 -11.86
N GLN A 319 -24.06 -10.07 -12.97
CA GLN A 319 -25.40 -9.49 -13.01
C GLN A 319 -26.35 -10.37 -13.81
N PRO A 320 -27.50 -10.76 -13.24
CA PRO A 320 -28.57 -11.40 -13.97
C PRO A 320 -29.12 -10.46 -15.05
N THR A 321 -29.07 -10.92 -16.30
CA THR A 321 -29.59 -10.23 -17.49
C THR A 321 -30.78 -10.98 -18.08
N SER A 322 -31.51 -11.76 -17.27
CA SER A 322 -32.63 -12.60 -17.72
C SER A 322 -33.83 -11.79 -18.24
N ALA A 323 -34.00 -10.54 -17.83
CA ALA A 323 -35.06 -9.68 -18.36
C ALA A 323 -34.69 -9.19 -19.77
N GLN A 324 -35.43 -9.70 -20.76
CA GLN A 324 -35.14 -9.48 -22.16
C GLN A 324 -35.51 -8.07 -22.64
N GLY A 325 -34.76 -7.53 -23.60
CA GLY A 325 -35.01 -6.21 -24.18
C GLY A 325 -34.52 -5.03 -23.35
N TYR A 326 -33.81 -5.27 -22.24
CA TYR A 326 -33.18 -4.23 -21.43
C TYR A 326 -31.69 -4.06 -21.74
N ARG A 327 -31.20 -2.82 -21.56
CA ARG A 327 -29.78 -2.47 -21.54
C ARG A 327 -29.30 -2.50 -20.10
N TYR A 328 -28.22 -3.24 -19.88
CA TYR A 328 -27.55 -3.40 -18.60
C TYR A 328 -26.19 -2.72 -18.61
N ALA A 329 -25.76 -2.17 -17.49
CA ALA A 329 -24.39 -1.69 -17.30
C ALA A 329 -23.98 -1.79 -15.83
N VAL A 330 -22.68 -1.79 -15.58
CA VAL A 330 -22.11 -1.68 -14.23
C VAL A 330 -21.07 -0.57 -14.26
N LYS A 331 -21.03 0.23 -13.20
CA LYS A 331 -19.94 1.16 -12.93
C LYS A 331 -19.42 0.93 -11.52
N THR A 332 -18.15 1.24 -11.31
CA THR A 332 -17.50 1.04 -10.02
C THR A 332 -16.65 2.24 -9.64
N LYS A 333 -16.45 2.39 -8.33
CA LYS A 333 -15.47 3.29 -7.71
C LYS A 333 -14.67 2.48 -6.70
N VAL A 334 -13.46 2.94 -6.39
CA VAL A 334 -12.57 2.26 -5.44
C VAL A 334 -12.02 3.26 -4.42
N THR A 335 -11.85 2.75 -3.20
CA THR A 335 -11.01 3.36 -2.16
C THR A 335 -9.92 2.37 -1.78
N CYS A 336 -8.69 2.82 -1.61
CA CYS A 336 -7.57 1.99 -1.18
C CYS A 336 -7.37 2.18 0.32
N LYS A 337 -7.13 1.09 1.05
CA LYS A 337 -7.08 1.10 2.52
C LYS A 337 -5.87 0.36 3.07
N THR A 338 -5.38 0.83 4.19
CA THR A 338 -4.50 0.10 5.12
C THR A 338 -5.13 0.14 6.50
N ALA A 339 -4.44 -0.40 7.51
CA ALA A 339 -4.85 -0.23 8.90
C ALA A 339 -4.76 1.23 9.40
N TYR A 340 -4.00 2.09 8.70
CA TYR A 340 -3.65 3.43 9.16
C TYR A 340 -4.23 4.56 8.30
N ALA A 341 -4.59 4.28 7.05
CA ALA A 341 -5.10 5.30 6.13
C ALA A 341 -6.18 4.73 5.19
N THR A 342 -7.07 5.62 4.74
CA THR A 342 -8.03 5.37 3.67
C THR A 342 -7.88 6.48 2.64
N SER A 343 -7.73 6.12 1.36
CA SER A 343 -7.66 7.09 0.26
C SER A 343 -9.00 7.81 0.08
N GLU A 344 -8.96 8.95 -0.61
CA GLU A 344 -10.16 9.49 -1.25
C GLU A 344 -10.76 8.48 -2.25
N GLU A 345 -12.03 8.67 -2.58
CA GLU A 345 -12.74 7.82 -3.54
C GLU A 345 -12.33 8.16 -4.98
N SER A 346 -12.07 7.13 -5.80
CA SER A 346 -11.77 7.30 -7.21
C SER A 346 -12.90 8.03 -7.95
N PRO A 347 -12.62 8.63 -9.12
CA PRO A 347 -13.67 8.92 -10.09
C PRO A 347 -14.45 7.64 -10.47
N GLU A 348 -15.63 7.81 -11.05
CA GLU A 348 -16.40 6.69 -11.60
C GLU A 348 -15.65 6.03 -12.76
N SER A 349 -15.75 4.70 -12.85
CA SER A 349 -15.25 3.95 -14.00
C SER A 349 -15.90 4.37 -15.32
N ASN A 350 -15.34 3.91 -16.44
CA ASN A 350 -16.07 3.87 -17.69
C ASN A 350 -17.36 3.02 -17.56
N VAL A 351 -18.31 3.26 -18.46
CA VAL A 351 -19.59 2.53 -18.50
C VAL A 351 -19.60 1.60 -19.71
N VAL A 352 -19.58 0.29 -19.45
CA VAL A 352 -19.70 -0.74 -20.50
C VAL A 352 -21.09 -1.36 -20.45
N THR A 353 -21.80 -1.28 -21.58
CA THR A 353 -23.19 -1.72 -21.67
C THR A 353 -23.33 -3.08 -22.34
N TYR A 354 -24.42 -3.79 -22.03
CA TYR A 354 -24.83 -5.02 -22.67
C TYR A 354 -26.35 -5.00 -22.87
N ILE A 355 -26.80 -5.25 -24.10
CA ILE A 355 -28.24 -5.36 -24.40
C ILE A 355 -28.62 -6.83 -24.41
N ARG A 356 -29.61 -7.21 -23.60
CA ARG A 356 -30.19 -8.55 -23.62
C ARG A 356 -31.16 -8.66 -24.79
N ASP A 357 -30.87 -9.55 -25.72
CA ASP A 357 -31.73 -9.83 -26.86
C ASP A 357 -33.08 -10.39 -26.42
N ILE A 358 -34.12 -10.12 -27.22
CA ILE A 358 -35.44 -10.71 -27.04
C ILE A 358 -35.47 -12.02 -27.83
N ALA A 359 -35.82 -13.10 -27.15
CA ALA A 359 -36.06 -14.37 -27.80
C ALA A 359 -37.21 -14.23 -28.80
N ALA A 360 -37.04 -14.83 -29.98
CA ALA A 360 -38.11 -14.87 -30.96
C ALA A 360 -39.36 -15.55 -30.36
N PRO A 361 -40.57 -15.03 -30.64
CA PRO A 361 -41.80 -15.67 -30.22
C PRO A 361 -41.89 -17.09 -30.77
N ILE A 362 -42.38 -18.02 -29.94
CA ILE A 362 -42.63 -19.40 -30.38
C ILE A 362 -43.71 -19.37 -31.46
N ALA A 363 -43.45 -20.06 -32.57
CA ALA A 363 -44.39 -20.14 -33.67
C ALA A 363 -45.70 -20.81 -33.24
N PRO A 364 -46.85 -20.35 -33.75
CA PRO A 364 -48.12 -21.03 -33.51
C PRO A 364 -48.11 -22.44 -34.13
N ALA A 365 -48.84 -23.37 -33.54
CA ALA A 365 -49.08 -24.70 -34.09
C ALA A 365 -49.90 -24.65 -35.40
N GLY A 366 -50.65 -23.58 -35.63
CA GLY A 366 -51.51 -23.41 -36.79
C GLY A 366 -52.53 -22.29 -36.63
N PHE A 367 -53.32 -22.09 -37.67
CA PHE A 367 -54.43 -21.15 -37.71
C PHE A 367 -55.67 -21.89 -38.23
N HIS A 368 -56.84 -21.61 -37.67
CA HIS A 368 -58.12 -22.08 -38.20
C HIS A 368 -59.02 -20.90 -38.60
N LEU A 369 -59.76 -21.06 -39.69
CA LEU A 369 -60.83 -20.16 -40.08
C LEU A 369 -62.18 -20.83 -39.81
N GLU A 370 -63.06 -20.19 -39.04
CA GLU A 370 -64.45 -20.64 -38.87
C GLU A 370 -65.40 -19.72 -39.64
N ARG A 371 -66.40 -20.27 -40.31
CA ARG A 371 -67.51 -19.49 -40.87
C ARG A 371 -68.55 -19.24 -39.77
N LYS A 372 -68.91 -17.98 -39.55
CA LYS A 372 -70.11 -17.62 -38.78
C LYS A 372 -71.12 -16.89 -39.64
N ASN A 373 -72.35 -17.39 -39.60
CA ASN A 373 -73.51 -16.72 -40.18
C ASN A 373 -74.10 -15.80 -39.12
N TYR A 374 -74.15 -14.51 -39.40
CA TYR A 374 -74.87 -13.55 -38.56
C TYR A 374 -76.14 -13.12 -39.28
N ALA A 375 -77.28 -13.46 -38.69
CA ALA A 375 -78.59 -13.07 -39.17
C ALA A 375 -79.06 -11.84 -38.38
N TYR A 376 -79.33 -10.73 -39.08
CA TYR A 376 -79.97 -9.56 -38.51
C TYR A 376 -81.20 -9.21 -39.35
N GLY A 377 -82.39 -9.55 -38.85
CA GLY A 377 -83.62 -9.47 -39.62
C GLY A 377 -83.60 -10.39 -40.85
N SER A 378 -83.99 -9.88 -42.02
CA SER A 378 -84.00 -10.59 -43.31
C SER A 378 -82.63 -10.66 -44.01
N TYR A 379 -81.58 -10.08 -43.43
CA TYR A 379 -80.23 -10.07 -44.00
C TYR A 379 -79.37 -11.14 -43.32
N THR A 380 -78.86 -12.09 -44.10
CA THR A 380 -77.82 -13.02 -43.68
C THR A 380 -76.47 -12.53 -44.20
N SER A 381 -75.58 -12.17 -43.29
CA SER A 381 -74.20 -11.80 -43.62
C SER A 381 -73.28 -12.93 -43.17
N GLN A 382 -72.41 -13.35 -44.08
CA GLN A 382 -71.38 -14.36 -43.79
C GLN A 382 -70.12 -13.64 -43.31
N TYR A 383 -69.52 -14.16 -42.24
CA TYR A 383 -68.24 -13.68 -41.72
C TYR A 383 -67.29 -14.86 -41.57
N GLY A 384 -66.03 -14.65 -41.96
CA GLY A 384 -64.93 -15.55 -41.64
C GLY A 384 -64.25 -15.07 -40.37
N MET A 385 -64.05 -15.96 -39.40
CA MET A 385 -63.29 -15.68 -38.19
C MET A 385 -61.96 -16.44 -38.27
N VAL A 386 -60.83 -15.72 -38.27
CA VAL A 386 -59.49 -16.33 -38.15
C VAL A 386 -59.13 -16.48 -36.68
N TYR A 387 -58.69 -17.67 -36.30
CA TYR A 387 -58.25 -18.03 -34.95
C TYR A 387 -56.85 -18.64 -34.97
N TRP A 388 -56.20 -18.57 -33.82
CA TRP A 388 -54.94 -19.25 -33.56
C TRP A 388 -55.23 -20.57 -32.85
N ASP A 389 -54.67 -21.67 -33.34
CA ASP A 389 -54.76 -22.97 -32.64
C ASP A 389 -54.00 -22.92 -31.32
N THR A 390 -52.86 -22.24 -31.34
CA THR A 390 -52.08 -21.88 -30.15
C THR A 390 -51.57 -20.46 -30.33
N MET A 391 -51.71 -19.61 -29.32
CA MET A 391 -51.12 -18.27 -29.36
C MET A 391 -49.59 -18.34 -29.38
N PRO A 392 -48.91 -17.46 -30.12
CA PRO A 392 -47.49 -17.22 -29.91
C PRO A 392 -47.25 -16.90 -28.43
N THR A 393 -46.22 -17.46 -27.84
CA THR A 393 -45.83 -17.16 -26.46
C THR A 393 -44.53 -16.37 -26.46
N CYS A 394 -44.47 -15.39 -25.57
CA CYS A 394 -43.26 -14.64 -25.28
C CYS A 394 -42.70 -15.06 -23.93
N ALA A 395 -41.40 -14.85 -23.74
CA ALA A 395 -40.78 -15.01 -22.43
C ALA A 395 -41.44 -14.07 -21.39
N SER A 396 -41.32 -14.44 -20.12
CA SER A 396 -41.88 -13.66 -19.00
C SER A 396 -41.45 -12.19 -19.05
N GLY A 397 -42.39 -11.28 -18.75
CA GLY A 397 -42.15 -9.83 -18.75
C GLY A 397 -42.19 -9.16 -20.13
N LEU A 398 -42.44 -9.93 -21.21
CA LEU A 398 -42.63 -9.40 -22.56
C LEU A 398 -44.10 -9.44 -22.95
N SER A 399 -44.49 -8.46 -23.77
CA SER A 399 -45.83 -8.40 -24.36
C SER A 399 -45.80 -8.91 -25.78
N ARG A 400 -46.88 -9.61 -26.15
CA ARG A 400 -47.12 -10.05 -27.52
C ARG A 400 -47.67 -8.89 -28.32
N THR A 401 -47.13 -8.69 -29.51
CA THR A 401 -47.62 -7.69 -30.46
C THR A 401 -47.94 -8.40 -31.77
N PHE A 402 -49.11 -8.13 -32.34
CA PHE A 402 -49.55 -8.70 -33.60
C PHE A 402 -49.67 -7.60 -34.65
N ILE A 403 -49.26 -7.92 -35.88
CA ILE A 403 -49.39 -7.04 -37.04
C ILE A 403 -50.05 -7.86 -38.15
N MET A 404 -51.26 -7.48 -38.53
CA MET A 404 -51.88 -8.00 -39.75
C MET A 404 -51.24 -7.28 -40.94
N GLN A 405 -50.58 -8.02 -41.84
CA GLN A 405 -49.83 -7.42 -42.94
C GLN A 405 -50.62 -7.34 -44.23
N THR A 406 -51.28 -8.42 -44.64
CA THR A 406 -52.18 -8.45 -45.80
C THR A 406 -53.18 -9.59 -45.66
N ALA A 407 -54.42 -9.36 -46.10
CA ALA A 407 -55.40 -10.41 -46.28
C ALA A 407 -55.87 -10.40 -47.74
N TYR A 408 -55.85 -11.56 -48.37
CA TYR A 408 -56.20 -11.75 -49.76
C TYR A 408 -57.42 -12.65 -49.88
N LYS A 409 -58.26 -12.29 -50.85
CA LYS A 409 -59.41 -13.09 -51.28
C LYS A 409 -59.10 -13.72 -52.64
N PHE A 410 -59.35 -15.02 -52.79
CA PHE A 410 -59.19 -15.76 -54.04
C PHE A 410 -60.53 -16.32 -54.53
N ASP A 411 -60.77 -16.26 -55.84
CA ASP A 411 -61.96 -16.86 -56.48
C ASP A 411 -61.75 -18.35 -56.81
N TYR A 412 -62.77 -19.00 -57.39
CA TYR A 412 -62.71 -20.42 -57.78
C TYR A 412 -61.60 -20.76 -58.80
N SER A 413 -61.14 -19.77 -59.59
CA SER A 413 -60.02 -19.93 -60.52
C SER A 413 -58.65 -19.90 -59.84
N GLY A 414 -58.60 -19.55 -58.54
CA GLY A 414 -57.35 -19.34 -57.80
C GLY A 414 -56.73 -17.97 -58.05
N SER A 415 -57.41 -17.08 -58.78
CA SER A 415 -56.95 -15.71 -59.01
C SER A 415 -57.25 -14.84 -57.79
N GLN A 416 -56.28 -14.00 -57.42
CA GLN A 416 -56.45 -13.01 -56.37
C GLN A 416 -57.48 -11.96 -56.82
N VAL A 417 -58.58 -11.85 -56.08
CA VAL A 417 -59.70 -10.97 -56.46
C VAL A 417 -59.51 -9.55 -55.93
N THR A 418 -58.99 -9.39 -54.70
CA THR A 418 -58.78 -8.09 -54.03
C THR A 418 -57.86 -8.21 -52.81
N SER A 419 -57.10 -7.15 -52.52
CA SER A 419 -56.49 -6.89 -51.20
C SER A 419 -57.57 -6.35 -50.27
N ILE A 420 -57.77 -6.98 -49.11
CA ILE A 420 -58.81 -6.58 -48.15
C ILE A 420 -58.34 -5.38 -47.29
N MET A 421 -57.06 -5.00 -47.33
CA MET A 421 -56.57 -3.85 -46.56
C MET A 421 -56.53 -2.56 -47.38
N GLY A 422 -57.67 -1.87 -47.34
CA GLY A 422 -57.81 -0.42 -47.50
C GLY A 422 -58.69 0.11 -46.36
N ALA A 423 -58.08 0.91 -45.48
CA ALA A 423 -58.65 1.79 -44.45
C ALA A 423 -59.73 1.33 -43.43
N ASP A 424 -60.66 0.41 -43.68
CA ASP A 424 -61.94 0.53 -42.94
C ASP A 424 -62.51 -0.65 -42.12
N ASN A 425 -61.96 -1.87 -42.07
CA ASN A 425 -62.62 -2.92 -41.26
C ASN A 425 -61.66 -3.93 -40.62
N ILE A 426 -61.28 -3.68 -39.36
CA ILE A 426 -60.66 -4.66 -38.45
C ILE A 426 -61.39 -4.54 -37.11
N PHE A 427 -62.10 -5.61 -36.69
CA PHE A 427 -62.76 -5.68 -35.38
C PHE A 427 -62.05 -6.69 -34.48
N THR A 428 -61.74 -6.27 -33.27
CA THR A 428 -60.93 -7.00 -32.29
C THR A 428 -61.82 -7.70 -31.27
N GLY A 429 -61.50 -8.96 -30.95
CA GLY A 429 -62.28 -9.78 -30.01
C GLY A 429 -62.11 -9.37 -28.54
N GLY A 430 -63.20 -8.87 -27.95
CA GLY A 430 -63.43 -8.80 -26.50
C GLY A 430 -64.86 -9.26 -26.20
N THR A 431 -65.13 -9.66 -24.96
CA THR A 431 -66.26 -10.51 -24.58
C THR A 431 -67.67 -9.91 -24.69
N ASP A 432 -67.82 -8.62 -25.04
CA ASP A 432 -69.14 -7.98 -25.19
C ASP A 432 -69.22 -7.06 -26.42
N TYR A 433 -70.09 -7.45 -27.35
CA TYR A 433 -70.30 -6.91 -28.70
C TYR A 433 -70.77 -5.44 -28.75
N ASN A 434 -71.49 -4.96 -27.73
CA ASN A 434 -72.16 -3.64 -27.80
C ASN A 434 -71.38 -2.47 -27.21
N SER A 435 -70.31 -2.71 -26.43
CA SER A 435 -69.51 -1.62 -25.82
C SER A 435 -68.35 -1.14 -26.68
N GLN A 436 -67.89 -1.92 -27.67
CA GLN A 436 -66.63 -1.64 -28.38
C GLN A 436 -66.82 -0.95 -29.73
N VAL A 437 -67.97 -1.10 -30.38
CA VAL A 437 -68.22 -0.52 -31.72
C VAL A 437 -68.39 1.02 -31.68
N SER A 438 -68.88 1.58 -30.57
CA SER A 438 -69.07 3.05 -30.46
C SER A 438 -67.83 3.83 -29.99
N GLN A 439 -66.79 3.17 -29.45
CA GLN A 439 -65.60 3.88 -28.94
C GLN A 439 -64.45 4.00 -29.96
N TRP A 440 -64.46 3.19 -31.03
CA TRP A 440 -63.35 3.13 -31.98
C TRP A 440 -63.53 3.99 -33.24
N LYS A 441 -64.77 4.32 -33.63
CA LYS A 441 -65.03 5.14 -34.83
C LYS A 441 -64.67 6.63 -34.68
N THR A 442 -64.51 7.14 -33.47
CA THR A 442 -64.34 8.59 -33.25
C THR A 442 -62.90 9.02 -32.96
N LYS A 443 -61.97 8.10 -32.65
CA LYS A 443 -60.57 8.44 -32.31
C LYS A 443 -59.52 8.11 -33.38
N TRP A 444 -59.85 7.31 -34.40
CA TRP A 444 -58.90 6.95 -35.47
C TRP A 444 -58.71 8.08 -36.51
N ASN A 445 -59.56 9.11 -36.52
CA ASN A 445 -59.61 10.10 -37.60
C ASN A 445 -59.02 11.50 -37.29
N SER A 446 -58.37 11.73 -36.14
CA SER A 446 -57.95 13.10 -35.78
C SER A 446 -56.46 13.32 -35.48
N SER A 447 -55.59 12.31 -35.50
CA SER A 447 -54.20 12.55 -35.13
C SER A 447 -53.27 11.56 -35.81
N LEU A 448 -52.48 12.00 -36.81
CA LEU A 448 -51.02 11.81 -36.87
C LEU A 448 -50.47 12.23 -38.23
N LEU A 449 -50.23 13.53 -38.30
CA LEU A 449 -49.21 14.16 -39.11
C LEU A 449 -47.81 13.72 -38.63
N SER A 450 -46.90 13.55 -39.59
CA SER A 450 -45.47 13.91 -39.56
C SER A 450 -44.40 12.92 -39.08
N ASN A 451 -43.91 12.09 -40.00
CA ASN A 451 -42.49 11.83 -40.31
C ASN A 451 -41.49 11.52 -39.15
N TYR A 452 -40.92 10.30 -39.02
CA TYR A 452 -39.47 10.06 -39.20
C TYR A 452 -38.97 8.59 -39.19
N ARG A 453 -37.73 8.44 -39.69
CA ARG A 453 -36.78 7.30 -39.70
C ARG A 453 -36.41 6.79 -38.30
N TYR A 454 -36.12 5.49 -38.16
CA TYR A 454 -34.81 4.91 -37.79
C TYR A 454 -34.94 3.37 -37.77
N SER A 455 -34.26 2.70 -38.71
CA SER A 455 -34.01 1.26 -38.66
C SER A 455 -32.65 1.05 -38.00
N TYR A 456 -32.53 -0.02 -37.20
CA TYR A 456 -31.30 -0.56 -36.61
C TYR A 456 -30.02 -0.12 -37.34
N ASN A 457 -29.26 0.81 -36.76
CA ASN A 457 -27.89 1.16 -37.17
C ASN A 457 -27.23 1.98 -36.05
N ASP A 458 -26.57 1.29 -35.12
CA ASP A 458 -25.15 1.61 -34.93
C ASP A 458 -24.40 0.41 -35.52
N GLU A 459 -23.60 0.71 -36.54
CA GLU A 459 -22.61 -0.13 -37.23
C GLU A 459 -23.12 -1.17 -38.26
N ASN A 460 -23.00 -0.77 -39.53
CA ASN A 460 -22.76 -1.56 -40.75
C ASN A 460 -22.94 -3.09 -40.66
N VAL A 461 -24.06 -3.63 -41.19
CA VAL A 461 -24.03 -4.91 -41.93
C VAL A 461 -25.08 -4.86 -43.05
N GLY A 462 -24.59 -4.75 -44.29
CA GLY A 462 -25.40 -5.00 -45.48
C GLY A 462 -25.81 -6.47 -45.59
N SER A 463 -26.88 -6.71 -46.35
CA SER A 463 -27.35 -8.02 -46.82
C SER A 463 -27.99 -8.95 -45.78
N ARG A 464 -29.32 -8.82 -45.61
CA ARG A 464 -30.21 -10.00 -45.52
C ARG A 464 -31.46 -9.74 -46.34
N ALA A 465 -31.74 -10.69 -47.24
CA ALA A 465 -32.66 -10.61 -48.35
C ALA A 465 -34.13 -10.44 -47.91
N ASN A 466 -34.84 -9.61 -48.67
CA ASN A 466 -36.28 -9.48 -48.66
C ASN A 466 -36.88 -10.64 -49.49
N PRO A 467 -37.84 -11.44 -49.00
CA PRO A 467 -38.63 -12.32 -49.86
C PRO A 467 -39.66 -11.46 -50.60
N ALA A 468 -39.19 -10.67 -51.55
CA ALA A 468 -40.01 -9.87 -52.45
C ALA A 468 -39.33 -9.81 -53.82
N THR A 469 -39.25 -10.96 -54.47
CA THR A 469 -39.07 -11.06 -55.92
C THR A 469 -40.09 -12.05 -56.44
N ASP A 470 -41.29 -11.55 -56.72
CA ASP A 470 -42.00 -11.81 -57.97
C ASP A 470 -43.39 -11.17 -57.86
N TYR A 471 -43.53 -10.01 -58.49
CA TYR A 471 -44.62 -9.63 -59.40
C TYR A 471 -44.42 -8.15 -59.71
N GLY A 472 -43.97 -7.87 -60.94
CA GLY A 472 -43.73 -6.53 -61.44
C GLY A 472 -45.01 -5.74 -61.69
N GLY A 473 -44.88 -4.42 -61.67
CA GLY A 473 -45.93 -3.47 -62.05
C GLY A 473 -45.99 -2.31 -61.07
N GLY A 474 -45.59 -1.12 -61.53
CA GLY A 474 -45.27 0.02 -60.68
C GLY A 474 -46.45 0.68 -59.96
N ALA A 475 -46.16 1.27 -58.80
CA ALA A 475 -46.75 2.52 -58.31
C ALA A 475 -45.99 2.98 -57.04
N HIS A 476 -45.56 4.23 -57.09
CA HIS A 476 -45.02 5.10 -56.03
C HIS A 476 -45.16 4.65 -54.56
N LEU A 477 -44.02 4.30 -53.95
CA LEU A 477 -43.83 4.25 -52.50
C LEU A 477 -43.62 5.67 -51.94
N SER A 478 -44.68 6.27 -51.42
CA SER A 478 -44.62 7.46 -50.55
C SER A 478 -44.80 7.00 -49.10
N LEU A 479 -43.68 6.70 -48.42
CA LEU A 479 -43.64 6.34 -47.00
C LEU A 479 -42.98 7.46 -46.21
N VAL A 480 -43.77 8.25 -45.47
CA VAL A 480 -43.26 9.07 -44.37
C VAL A 480 -44.30 9.16 -43.23
N ASN A 481 -44.16 8.25 -42.26
CA ASN A 481 -44.40 8.17 -40.78
C ASN A 481 -45.43 9.12 -40.07
N THR A 482 -46.04 8.77 -38.91
CA THR A 482 -45.48 8.84 -37.53
C THR A 482 -46.08 7.82 -36.52
N HIS A 483 -45.48 7.78 -35.33
CA HIS A 483 -45.71 6.92 -34.16
C HIS A 483 -47.17 6.80 -33.66
N GLU A 484 -47.71 5.58 -33.76
CA GLU A 484 -48.72 5.00 -32.84
C GLU A 484 -48.73 3.45 -32.90
N TRP A 485 -47.62 2.85 -33.32
CA TRP A 485 -47.57 1.45 -33.76
C TRP A 485 -47.23 0.52 -32.60
N LEU A 486 -48.04 0.47 -31.53
CA LEU A 486 -47.83 -0.53 -30.47
C LEU A 486 -48.96 -0.75 -29.44
N ASN A 487 -50.22 -0.44 -29.71
CA ASN A 487 -51.28 -0.60 -28.68
C ASN A 487 -52.44 -1.51 -29.08
N TRP A 488 -52.15 -2.66 -29.70
CA TRP A 488 -53.11 -3.75 -29.67
C TRP A 488 -52.58 -4.94 -28.84
N ILE A 489 -53.09 -5.02 -27.61
CA ILE A 489 -52.83 -6.08 -26.64
C ILE A 489 -54.11 -6.90 -26.52
N PRO A 490 -54.26 -8.05 -27.20
CA PRO A 490 -55.34 -8.96 -26.88
C PRO A 490 -55.07 -9.58 -25.50
N THR A 491 -55.80 -9.12 -24.49
CA THR A 491 -55.83 -9.75 -23.17
C THR A 491 -56.71 -10.99 -23.23
N ALA A 492 -56.06 -12.15 -23.29
CA ALA A 492 -56.59 -13.44 -22.82
C ALA A 492 -57.63 -14.22 -23.65
N SER A 493 -57.86 -13.95 -24.95
CA SER A 493 -58.75 -14.84 -25.73
C SER A 493 -58.15 -15.28 -27.07
N ASN A 494 -58.23 -16.59 -27.39
CA ASN A 494 -57.80 -17.23 -28.65
C ASN A 494 -58.54 -16.70 -29.91
N ARG A 495 -59.07 -15.48 -29.88
CA ARG A 495 -60.15 -15.01 -30.75
C ARG A 495 -59.87 -13.58 -31.19
N ALA A 496 -60.25 -13.09 -32.34
CA ALA A 496 -60.66 -13.65 -33.62
C ALA A 496 -60.60 -12.44 -34.57
N TRP A 497 -60.16 -12.62 -35.82
CA TRP A 497 -60.25 -11.54 -36.81
C TRP A 497 -61.50 -11.77 -37.63
N LEU A 498 -62.46 -10.84 -37.57
CA LEU A 498 -63.65 -10.87 -38.40
C LEU A 498 -63.32 -10.30 -39.77
N VAL A 499 -63.27 -11.18 -40.77
CA VAL A 499 -63.25 -10.79 -42.18
C VAL A 499 -64.69 -10.82 -42.67
N ASN A 500 -65.25 -9.65 -42.97
CA ASN A 500 -66.56 -9.57 -43.64
C ASN A 500 -66.41 -10.21 -45.03
N THR A 501 -67.11 -11.31 -45.29
CA THR A 501 -67.03 -11.98 -46.60
C THR A 501 -67.94 -11.35 -47.64
N GLY A 502 -68.70 -10.31 -47.26
CA GLY A 502 -69.67 -9.62 -48.09
C GLY A 502 -70.86 -10.54 -48.35
N GLY A 503 -71.93 -10.37 -47.58
CA GLY A 503 -73.23 -10.94 -47.95
C GLY A 503 -73.80 -10.15 -49.12
N ASN A 504 -73.68 -10.66 -50.34
CA ASN A 504 -74.47 -10.12 -51.44
C ASN A 504 -75.82 -10.87 -51.46
N THR A 505 -76.92 -10.12 -51.40
CA THR A 505 -78.30 -10.64 -51.38
C THR A 505 -78.73 -11.32 -52.68
N ASN A 506 -77.82 -11.50 -53.65
CA ASN A 506 -78.10 -12.13 -54.94
C ASN A 506 -77.05 -13.21 -55.27
N GLY A 507 -77.25 -14.42 -54.75
CA GLY A 507 -76.95 -15.70 -55.42
C GLY A 507 -75.53 -16.05 -55.89
N ASN A 508 -74.50 -15.22 -55.70
CA ASN A 508 -73.18 -15.43 -56.31
C ASN A 508 -72.04 -15.33 -55.28
N ALA A 509 -71.75 -16.44 -54.60
CA ALA A 509 -70.64 -16.56 -53.66
C ALA A 509 -69.33 -16.95 -54.37
N TYR A 510 -68.56 -15.98 -54.91
CA TYR A 510 -67.28 -16.23 -55.60
C TYR A 510 -66.05 -16.16 -54.69
N VAL A 511 -66.02 -16.91 -53.59
CA VAL A 511 -64.82 -16.98 -52.74
C VAL A 511 -64.41 -18.42 -52.50
N LYS A 512 -63.21 -18.78 -52.99
CA LYS A 512 -62.62 -20.11 -52.84
C LYS A 512 -61.66 -20.18 -51.67
N GLU A 513 -60.85 -19.15 -51.46
CA GLU A 513 -59.79 -19.18 -50.45
C GLU A 513 -59.54 -17.79 -49.87
N TYR A 514 -59.25 -17.74 -48.57
CA TYR A 514 -58.72 -16.58 -47.90
C TYR A 514 -57.31 -16.89 -47.41
N ARG A 515 -56.37 -15.96 -47.66
CA ARG A 515 -55.02 -16.03 -47.09
C ARG A 515 -54.79 -14.81 -46.22
N ALA A 516 -54.46 -15.03 -44.96
CA ALA A 516 -54.12 -13.98 -44.01
C ALA A 516 -52.65 -14.11 -43.62
N TYR A 517 -51.92 -13.01 -43.75
CA TYR A 517 -50.54 -12.89 -43.31
C TYR A 517 -50.50 -12.12 -42.01
N VAL A 518 -50.14 -12.82 -40.93
CA VAL A 518 -50.01 -12.20 -39.61
C VAL A 518 -48.57 -12.34 -39.15
N ARG A 519 -47.92 -11.20 -38.90
CA ARG A 519 -46.64 -11.16 -38.17
C ARG A 519 -46.92 -11.00 -36.69
N TYR A 520 -46.06 -11.61 -35.90
CA TYR A 520 -46.12 -11.52 -34.45
C TYR A 520 -44.72 -11.24 -33.92
N ALA A 521 -44.65 -10.51 -32.82
CA ALA A 521 -43.41 -10.09 -32.18
C ALA A 521 -43.55 -10.18 -30.67
N CYS A 522 -42.41 -10.39 -30.01
CA CYS A 522 -42.28 -10.14 -28.58
C CYS A 522 -41.67 -8.76 -28.39
N THR A 523 -42.31 -7.95 -27.56
CA THR A 523 -41.91 -6.57 -27.28
C THR A 523 -41.73 -6.36 -25.79
N ASN A 524 -40.65 -5.69 -25.41
CA ASN A 524 -40.51 -5.11 -24.09
C ASN A 524 -41.20 -3.74 -24.09
N GLN A 525 -42.33 -3.62 -23.38
CA GLN A 525 -43.10 -2.37 -23.38
C GLN A 525 -42.42 -1.21 -22.67
N THR A 526 -41.47 -1.47 -21.77
CA THR A 526 -40.72 -0.41 -21.07
C THR A 526 -39.71 0.24 -22.01
N THR A 527 -39.00 -0.56 -22.80
CA THR A 527 -37.89 -0.07 -23.64
C THR A 527 -38.29 0.12 -25.12
N GLY A 528 -39.44 -0.40 -25.53
CA GLY A 528 -39.91 -0.41 -26.92
C GLY A 528 -39.14 -1.39 -27.81
N ARG A 529 -38.15 -2.13 -27.29
CA ARG A 529 -37.37 -3.11 -28.08
C ARG A 529 -38.22 -4.34 -28.38
N PHE A 530 -38.06 -4.92 -29.56
CA PHE A 530 -38.84 -6.08 -30.01
C PHE A 530 -38.00 -7.08 -30.82
N THR A 531 -38.50 -8.30 -30.96
CA THR A 531 -38.01 -9.31 -31.92
C THR A 531 -39.20 -10.00 -32.57
N VAL A 532 -39.14 -10.12 -33.90
CA VAL A 532 -40.19 -10.73 -34.72
C VAL A 532 -39.99 -12.23 -34.81
N GLY A 533 -41.10 -12.98 -34.82
CA GLY A 533 -41.08 -14.39 -35.22
C GLY A 533 -41.02 -14.53 -36.74
N GLU A 534 -40.72 -15.73 -37.22
CA GLU A 534 -40.90 -16.03 -38.63
C GLU A 534 -42.38 -15.85 -39.03
N PRO A 535 -42.67 -15.28 -40.22
CA PRO A 535 -44.04 -15.08 -40.66
C PRO A 535 -44.77 -16.43 -40.85
N GLY A 536 -45.85 -16.65 -40.10
CA GLY A 536 -46.76 -17.78 -40.34
C GLY A 536 -47.78 -17.43 -41.42
N MET A 537 -47.87 -18.25 -42.48
CA MET A 537 -48.96 -18.16 -43.46
C MET A 537 -50.11 -19.09 -43.07
N SER A 538 -51.34 -18.56 -43.08
CA SER A 538 -52.57 -19.35 -42.98
C SER A 538 -53.23 -19.40 -44.36
N ASN A 539 -53.34 -20.59 -44.94
CA ASN A 539 -54.10 -20.85 -46.17
C ASN A 539 -55.39 -21.57 -45.78
N TYR A 540 -56.55 -21.03 -46.16
CA TYR A 540 -57.82 -21.71 -45.96
C TYR A 540 -58.60 -21.82 -47.27
N ALA A 541 -58.77 -23.04 -47.78
CA ALA A 541 -59.66 -23.36 -48.89
C ALA A 541 -61.08 -23.64 -48.37
N THR A 542 -62.07 -22.88 -48.83
CA THR A 542 -63.48 -23.24 -48.71
C THR A 542 -63.91 -24.07 -49.91
N PHE A 543 -64.64 -25.17 -49.68
CA PHE A 543 -65.48 -25.81 -50.69
C PHE A 543 -66.71 -24.96 -50.99
#